data_AF-A0A016S5S7-F1
#
_entry.id   AF-A0A016S5S7-F1
#
_cell.length_a   1.000
_cell.length_b   1.000
_cell.length_c   1.000
_cell.angle_alpha   90.00
_cell.angle_beta   90.00
_cell.angle_gamma   90.00
#
_symmetry.space_group_name_H-M   'P 1'
#
loop_
_entity.id
_entity.type
_entity.pdbx_description
1 polymer ?
#
loop_
_entity_poly.entity_id
_entity_poly.type
_entity_poly.pdbx_seq_one_letter_code
_entity_poly.pdbx_strand_id
1 'polypeptide(L)'
;MHHLFVILVLTAQFGRAGTLKQLFTLHTVLFLIFAVQLLLAESSSTQVPEHYLITNFILSRYNKGLIPKRLQNESIKVSFSMELYQIIQVNEPQQFLMLNAWIVERWVDNLLGWDPEEFSNVTEIMIPYDQIWIPDTTLYNS
;
A
#
# COMPACT_ATOMS: atom_id res chain seq x y z
N MET A 1 10.60 -18.52 -0.39
CA MET A 1 11.37 -19.75 -0.69
C MET A 1 12.06 -20.20 0.59
N HIS A 2 11.67 -21.36 1.12
CA HIS A 2 12.18 -21.87 2.39
C HIS A 2 13.60 -22.44 2.20
N HIS A 3 14.60 -21.84 2.84
CA HIS A 3 15.93 -22.42 2.92
C HIS A 3 15.98 -23.42 4.08
N LEU A 4 15.93 -24.71 3.74
CA LEU A 4 16.25 -25.81 4.65
C LEU A 4 17.78 -25.82 4.87
N PHE A 5 18.24 -25.45 6.06
CA PHE A 5 19.62 -25.69 6.48
C PHE A 5 19.68 -27.04 7.21
N VAL A 6 20.17 -28.07 6.52
CA VAL A 6 20.53 -29.35 7.13
C VAL A 6 21.93 -29.21 7.71
N ILE A 7 22.04 -29.08 9.04
CA ILE A 7 23.33 -29.13 9.73
C ILE A 7 23.60 -30.60 10.10
N LEU A 8 24.52 -31.23 9.37
CA LEU A 8 25.10 -32.53 9.71
C LEU A 8 25.96 -32.38 10.98
N VAL A 9 25.41 -32.77 12.13
CA VAL A 9 26.18 -32.87 13.38
C VAL A 9 26.97 -34.18 13.35
N LEU A 10 28.26 -34.09 13.02
CA LEU A 10 29.22 -35.19 13.20
C LEU A 10 29.47 -35.39 14.69
N THR A 11 29.00 -36.52 15.23
CA THR A 11 29.32 -36.98 16.59
C THR A 11 30.77 -37.45 16.65
N ALA A 12 31.65 -36.65 17.25
CA ALA A 12 33.00 -37.08 17.61
C ALA A 12 32.99 -37.76 19.00
N GLN A 13 33.40 -39.03 19.06
CA GLN A 13 33.63 -39.79 20.29
C GLN A 13 34.88 -39.27 21.02
N PHE A 14 34.79 -39.01 22.33
CA PHE A 14 35.78 -38.26 23.10
C PHE A 14 36.79 -39.12 23.90
N GLY A 15 38.07 -38.76 23.82
CA GLY A 15 39.18 -39.26 24.65
C GLY A 15 39.78 -38.18 25.57
N ARG A 16 40.18 -38.60 26.79
CA ARG A 16 40.32 -37.84 28.05
C ARG A 16 41.37 -36.69 28.14
N ALA A 17 42.06 -36.32 27.06
CA ALA A 17 43.11 -35.28 27.09
C ALA A 17 42.89 -34.11 26.11
N GLY A 18 41.86 -34.17 25.26
CA GLY A 18 41.60 -33.19 24.19
C GLY A 18 40.57 -32.11 24.52
N THR A 19 39.92 -32.16 25.69
CA THR A 19 38.66 -31.44 25.96
C THR A 19 38.79 -29.92 25.96
N LEU A 20 39.82 -29.34 26.58
CA LEU A 20 39.98 -27.88 26.64
C LEU A 20 40.38 -27.28 25.29
N LYS A 21 41.38 -27.84 24.60
CA LYS A 21 41.80 -27.36 23.27
C LYS A 21 40.67 -27.46 22.25
N GLN A 22 39.88 -28.54 22.29
CA GLN A 22 38.71 -28.68 21.43
C GLN A 22 37.60 -27.68 21.75
N LEU A 23 37.41 -27.31 23.02
CA LEU A 23 36.45 -26.28 23.41
C LEU A 23 36.84 -24.90 22.87
N PHE A 24 38.14 -24.55 22.93
CA PHE A 24 38.66 -23.32 22.35
C PHE A 24 38.49 -23.29 20.83
N THR A 25 38.83 -24.39 20.13
CA THR A 25 38.65 -24.50 18.68
C THR A 25 37.16 -24.41 18.29
N LEU A 26 36.25 -24.97 19.10
CA LEU A 26 34.82 -24.87 18.84
C LEU A 26 34.33 -23.43 18.96
N HIS A 27 34.76 -22.71 19.99
CA HIS A 27 34.34 -21.32 20.21
C HIS A 27 34.84 -20.39 19.08
N THR A 28 36.08 -20.58 18.62
CA THR A 28 36.61 -19.79 17.50
C THR A 28 35.90 -20.10 16.19
N VAL A 29 35.55 -21.37 15.93
CA VAL A 29 34.76 -21.76 14.75
C VAL A 29 33.35 -21.18 14.82
N LEU A 30 32.67 -21.24 15.97
CA LEU A 30 31.35 -20.65 16.16
C LEU A 30 31.38 -19.12 15.99
N PHE A 31 32.41 -18.46 16.52
CA PHE A 31 32.61 -17.03 16.32
C PHE A 31 32.85 -16.66 14.86
N LEU A 32 33.64 -17.46 14.13
CA LEU A 32 33.85 -17.30 12.69
C LEU A 32 32.55 -17.49 11.89
N ILE A 33 31.73 -18.49 12.23
CA ILE A 33 30.43 -18.71 11.61
C ILE A 33 29.50 -17.52 11.86
N PHE A 34 29.45 -17.02 13.10
CA PHE A 34 28.65 -15.85 13.45
C PHE A 34 29.13 -14.58 12.72
N ALA A 35 30.44 -14.37 12.63
CA ALA A 35 31.03 -13.25 11.89
C ALA A 35 30.74 -13.34 10.39
N VAL A 36 30.77 -14.54 9.80
CA VAL A 36 30.39 -14.77 8.39
C VAL A 36 28.90 -14.55 8.18
N GLN A 37 28.03 -14.98 9.10
CA GLN A 37 26.59 -14.69 9.03
C GLN A 37 26.29 -13.19 9.15
N LEU A 38 27.04 -12.47 9.97
CA LEU A 38 26.93 -11.01 10.11
C LEU A 38 27.43 -10.29 8.84
N LEU A 39 28.45 -10.83 8.17
CA LEU A 39 28.98 -10.28 6.92
C LEU A 39 28.08 -10.58 5.70
N LEU A 40 27.41 -11.74 5.70
CA LEU A 40 26.44 -12.14 4.68
C LEU A 40 25.02 -11.61 4.97
N ALA A 41 24.81 -10.91 6.08
CA ALA A 41 23.59 -10.18 6.32
C ALA A 41 23.56 -9.02 5.32
N GLU A 42 22.95 -9.25 4.16
CA GLU A 42 22.52 -8.18 3.28
C GLU A 42 21.72 -7.19 4.12
N SER A 43 22.06 -5.90 3.99
CA SER A 43 21.20 -4.86 4.52
C SER A 43 19.83 -5.07 3.89
N SER A 44 18.87 -5.57 4.66
CA SER A 44 17.48 -5.56 4.24
C SER A 44 17.12 -4.10 4.08
N SER A 45 17.17 -3.59 2.84
CA SER A 45 16.60 -2.29 2.54
C SER A 45 15.15 -2.38 3.02
N THR A 46 14.78 -1.54 3.98
CA THR A 46 13.37 -1.31 4.30
C THR A 46 12.76 -0.72 3.03
N GLN A 47 12.26 -1.60 2.17
CA GLN A 47 11.64 -1.21 0.93
C GLN A 47 10.32 -0.54 1.30
N VAL A 48 10.32 0.79 1.22
CA VAL A 48 9.12 1.59 1.43
C VAL A 48 8.10 1.16 0.37
N PRO A 49 6.84 0.89 0.74
CA PRO A 49 5.84 0.50 -0.24
C PRO A 49 5.68 1.56 -1.34
N GLU A 50 5.65 1.14 -2.60
CA GLU A 50 5.56 2.04 -3.77
C GLU A 50 4.35 2.99 -3.70
N HIS A 51 3.20 2.49 -3.23
CA HIS A 51 2.01 3.30 -3.06
C HIS A 51 2.25 4.52 -2.15
N TYR A 52 3.06 4.38 -1.10
CA TYR A 52 3.39 5.47 -0.19
C TYR A 52 4.27 6.52 -0.88
N LEU A 53 5.22 6.09 -1.73
CA LEU A 53 6.07 6.99 -2.50
C LEU A 53 5.25 7.79 -3.52
N ILE A 54 4.35 7.12 -4.26
CA ILE A 54 3.46 7.76 -5.24
C ILE A 54 2.52 8.75 -4.54
N THR A 55 1.87 8.34 -3.45
CA THR A 55 0.97 9.21 -2.69
C THR A 55 1.70 10.46 -2.19
N ASN A 56 2.88 10.32 -1.60
CA ASN A 56 3.66 11.48 -1.16
C ASN A 56 4.07 12.39 -2.33
N PHE A 57 4.50 11.80 -3.44
CA PHE A 57 4.88 12.54 -4.63
C PHE A 57 3.73 13.39 -5.18
N ILE A 58 2.53 12.81 -5.31
CA ILE A 58 1.34 13.50 -5.81
C ILE A 58 0.87 14.57 -4.81
N LEU A 59 0.72 14.21 -3.54
CA LEU A 59 0.16 15.10 -2.54
C LEU A 59 1.07 16.28 -2.21
N SER A 60 2.39 16.15 -2.38
CA SER A 60 3.34 17.26 -2.17
C SER A 60 3.12 18.46 -3.11
N ARG A 61 2.52 18.21 -4.28
CA ARG A 61 2.26 19.21 -5.33
C ARG A 61 0.77 19.48 -5.56
N TYR A 62 -0.10 18.78 -4.85
CA TYR A 62 -1.54 18.85 -5.04
C TYR A 62 -2.21 19.76 -4.02
N ASN A 63 -3.09 20.64 -4.47
CA ASN A 63 -3.88 21.50 -3.59
C ASN A 63 -5.37 21.18 -3.75
N LYS A 64 -5.93 20.47 -2.75
CA LYS A 64 -7.35 20.06 -2.74
C LYS A 64 -8.36 21.20 -2.76
N GLY A 65 -7.95 22.43 -2.42
CA GLY A 65 -8.82 23.60 -2.47
C GLY A 65 -9.03 24.15 -3.88
N LEU A 66 -8.30 23.64 -4.87
CA LEU A 66 -8.38 24.08 -6.26
C LEU A 66 -9.10 23.04 -7.10
N ILE A 67 -9.94 23.52 -8.02
CA ILE A 67 -10.59 22.65 -9.00
C ILE A 67 -9.50 22.08 -9.94
N PRO A 68 -9.39 20.76 -10.11
CA PRO A 68 -8.29 20.12 -10.84
C PRO A 68 -8.46 20.25 -12.36
N LYS A 69 -8.28 21.46 -12.88
CA LYS A 69 -8.33 21.80 -14.29
C LYS A 69 -6.95 22.11 -14.82
N ARG A 70 -6.63 21.59 -16.01
CA ARG A 70 -5.37 21.90 -16.70
C ARG A 70 -5.48 23.21 -17.47
N LEU A 71 -6.63 23.43 -18.12
CA LEU A 71 -6.96 24.68 -18.80
C LEU A 71 -8.16 25.36 -18.14
N GLN A 72 -8.17 26.70 -18.06
CA GLN A 72 -9.26 27.44 -17.41
C GLN A 72 -10.63 27.19 -18.08
N ASN A 73 -10.64 26.92 -19.38
CA ASN A 73 -11.86 26.70 -20.15
C ASN A 73 -12.35 25.23 -20.14
N GLU A 74 -11.67 24.33 -19.45
CA GLU A 74 -12.11 22.93 -19.33
C GLU A 74 -13.17 22.78 -18.24
N SER A 75 -14.16 21.91 -18.47
CA SER A 75 -15.11 21.46 -17.46
C SER A 75 -14.72 20.08 -16.94
N ILE A 76 -15.00 19.82 -15.66
CA ILE A 76 -14.86 18.48 -15.09
C ILE A 76 -16.13 17.73 -15.38
N LYS A 77 -16.00 16.61 -16.09
CA LYS A 77 -17.12 15.71 -16.36
C LYS A 77 -17.23 14.73 -15.20
N VAL A 78 -18.36 14.79 -14.52
CA VAL A 78 -18.69 13.88 -13.42
C VAL A 78 -19.78 12.92 -13.92
N SER A 79 -19.49 11.63 -13.84
CA SER A 79 -20.40 10.57 -14.26
C SER A 79 -20.99 9.89 -13.03
N PHE A 80 -22.31 9.78 -13.00
CA PHE A 80 -23.03 9.12 -11.91
C PHE A 80 -23.58 7.78 -12.39
N SER A 81 -23.51 6.79 -11.52
CA SER A 81 -24.22 5.52 -11.66
C SER A 81 -24.98 5.28 -10.37
N MET A 82 -26.27 5.01 -10.48
CA MET A 82 -27.14 4.75 -9.34
C MET A 82 -27.72 3.36 -9.47
N GLU A 83 -27.55 2.57 -8.42
CA GLU A 83 -28.15 1.25 -8.29
C GLU A 83 -29.16 1.31 -7.15
N LEU A 84 -30.45 1.15 -7.49
CA LEU A 84 -31.53 1.10 -6.50
C LEU A 84 -31.57 -0.29 -5.87
N TYR A 85 -31.38 -0.37 -4.56
CA TYR A 85 -31.47 -1.63 -3.81
C TYR A 85 -32.90 -1.91 -3.37
N GLN A 86 -33.55 -0.90 -2.80
CA GLN A 86 -34.86 -1.07 -2.20
C GLN A 86 -35.63 0.24 -2.12
N ILE A 87 -36.94 0.15 -2.36
CA ILE A 87 -37.91 1.18 -1.96
C ILE A 87 -38.39 0.81 -0.55
N ILE A 88 -38.07 1.65 0.43
CA ILE A 88 -38.45 1.43 1.84
C ILE A 88 -39.92 1.81 2.03
N GLN A 89 -40.31 3.00 1.57
CA GLN A 89 -41.69 3.49 1.69
C GLN A 89 -41.99 4.52 0.61
N VAL A 90 -43.24 4.50 0.13
CA VAL A 90 -43.86 5.56 -0.66
C VAL A 90 -44.94 6.22 0.20
N ASN A 91 -44.98 7.54 0.22
CA ASN A 91 -46.07 8.29 0.83
C ASN A 91 -46.63 9.26 -0.20
N GLU A 92 -47.71 8.87 -0.86
CA GLU A 92 -48.33 9.64 -1.94
C GLU A 92 -48.93 10.96 -1.43
N PRO A 93 -49.64 11.01 -0.28
CA PRO A 93 -50.18 12.27 0.23
C PRO A 93 -49.09 13.29 0.61
N GLN A 94 -47.97 12.84 1.16
CA GLN A 94 -46.86 13.70 1.58
C GLN A 94 -45.76 13.81 0.52
N GLN A 95 -45.96 13.18 -0.64
CA GLN A 95 -45.07 13.17 -1.81
C GLN A 95 -43.60 12.86 -1.50
N PHE A 96 -43.32 11.95 -0.57
CA PHE A 96 -41.94 11.52 -0.28
C PHE A 96 -41.73 10.03 -0.52
N LEU A 97 -40.49 9.70 -0.90
CA LEU A 97 -40.01 8.36 -1.15
C LEU A 97 -38.79 8.10 -0.27
N MET A 98 -38.81 7.02 0.49
CA MET A 98 -37.65 6.55 1.23
C MET A 98 -37.03 5.37 0.47
N LEU A 99 -35.74 5.45 0.14
CA LEU A 99 -35.06 4.49 -0.71
C LEU A 99 -33.63 4.21 -0.24
N ASN A 100 -33.18 2.97 -0.46
CA ASN A 100 -31.78 2.58 -0.35
C ASN A 100 -31.20 2.49 -1.75
N ALA A 101 -30.19 3.30 -2.03
CA ALA A 101 -29.48 3.29 -3.31
C ALA A 101 -27.97 3.40 -3.09
N TRP A 102 -27.21 2.77 -3.98
CA TRP A 102 -25.77 2.98 -4.10
C TRP A 102 -25.51 3.96 -5.23
N ILE A 103 -24.75 5.00 -4.94
CA ILE A 103 -24.37 6.02 -5.91
C ILE A 103 -22.86 5.91 -6.09
N VAL A 104 -22.43 5.69 -7.33
CA VAL A 104 -21.02 5.74 -7.74
C VAL A 104 -20.81 7.01 -8.53
N GLU A 105 -19.88 7.82 -8.07
CA GLU A 105 -19.41 9.01 -8.77
C GLU A 105 -18.03 8.74 -9.38
N ARG A 106 -17.85 9.11 -10.64
CA ARG A 106 -16.57 8.98 -11.35
C ARG A 106 -16.21 10.30 -12.02
N TRP A 107 -15.01 10.79 -11.75
CA TRP A 107 -14.43 11.95 -12.42
C TRP A 107 -12.95 11.69 -12.72
N VAL A 108 -12.36 12.56 -13.54
CA VAL A 108 -10.94 12.52 -13.88
C VAL A 108 -10.27 13.75 -13.29
N ASP A 109 -9.24 13.53 -12.48
CA ASP A 109 -8.37 14.58 -11.97
C ASP A 109 -7.04 14.55 -12.73
N ASN A 110 -6.79 15.59 -13.53
CA ASN A 110 -5.60 15.66 -14.39
C ASN A 110 -4.32 15.98 -13.60
N LEU A 111 -4.42 16.35 -12.31
CA LEU A 111 -3.28 16.69 -11.46
C LEU A 111 -2.78 15.49 -10.65
N LEU A 112 -3.59 14.43 -10.52
CA LEU A 112 -3.24 13.18 -9.81
C LEU A 112 -2.50 12.15 -10.70
N GLY A 113 -1.83 12.59 -11.76
CA GLY A 113 -1.08 11.70 -12.66
C GLY A 113 0.36 11.45 -12.22
N TRP A 114 0.92 10.30 -12.60
CA TRP A 114 2.34 9.95 -12.49
C TRP A 114 2.75 9.07 -13.68
N ASP A 115 4.06 8.89 -13.89
CA ASP A 115 4.58 7.94 -14.86
C ASP A 115 4.72 6.54 -14.18
N PRO A 116 3.99 5.51 -14.62
CA PRO A 116 4.12 4.18 -14.05
C PRO A 116 5.54 3.59 -14.15
N GLU A 117 6.32 3.96 -15.16
CA GLU A 117 7.68 3.46 -15.35
C GLU A 117 8.62 3.89 -14.20
N GLU A 118 8.34 5.03 -13.55
CA GLU A 118 9.09 5.53 -12.39
C GLU A 118 8.75 4.78 -11.08
N PHE A 119 7.62 4.08 -11.03
CA PHE A 119 7.08 3.48 -9.80
C PHE A 119 6.66 2.03 -10.01
N SER A 120 7.57 1.19 -10.49
CA SER A 120 7.36 -0.26 -10.60
C SER A 120 6.09 -0.66 -11.40
N ASN A 121 5.70 0.13 -12.40
CA ASN A 121 4.49 -0.03 -13.21
C ASN A 121 3.16 -0.02 -12.43
N VAL A 122 3.11 0.67 -11.28
CA VAL A 122 1.87 0.87 -10.55
C VAL A 122 0.97 1.85 -11.29
N THR A 123 -0.26 1.45 -11.61
CA THR A 123 -1.24 2.26 -12.36
C THR A 123 -2.42 2.74 -11.53
N GLU A 124 -2.58 2.23 -10.31
CA GLU A 124 -3.69 2.55 -9.42
C GLU A 124 -3.20 2.61 -7.98
N ILE A 125 -3.69 3.61 -7.24
CA ILE A 125 -3.50 3.74 -5.80
C ILE A 125 -4.79 4.21 -5.15
N MET A 126 -4.95 3.88 -3.86
CA MET A 126 -6.07 4.38 -3.06
C MET A 126 -5.59 5.56 -2.20
N ILE A 127 -6.27 6.69 -2.32
CA ILE A 127 -5.99 7.90 -1.53
C ILE A 127 -7.22 8.23 -0.68
N PRO A 128 -7.05 8.60 0.60
CA PRO A 128 -8.14 9.11 1.43
C PRO A 128 -8.86 10.30 0.78
N TYR A 129 -10.19 10.30 0.88
CA TYR A 129 -11.04 11.30 0.22
C TYR A 129 -10.75 12.73 0.71
N ASP A 130 -10.33 12.91 1.97
CA ASP A 130 -10.06 14.20 2.59
C ASP A 130 -8.75 14.87 2.10
N GLN A 131 -7.96 14.17 1.30
CA GLN A 131 -6.68 14.65 0.76
C GLN A 131 -6.77 15.15 -0.69
N ILE A 132 -7.88 14.85 -1.37
CA ILE A 132 -8.10 15.22 -2.77
C ILE A 132 -9.28 16.16 -2.93
N TRP A 133 -9.37 16.84 -4.08
CA TRP A 133 -10.57 17.56 -4.46
C TRP A 133 -11.68 16.56 -4.83
N ILE A 134 -12.88 16.82 -4.36
CA ILE A 134 -14.08 16.05 -4.67
C ILE A 134 -15.12 17.02 -5.23
N PRO A 135 -15.84 16.66 -6.30
CA PRO A 135 -16.97 17.46 -6.76
C PRO A 135 -18.02 17.66 -5.66
N ASP A 136 -18.55 18.87 -5.55
CA ASP A 136 -19.69 19.15 -4.68
C ASP A 136 -20.98 18.69 -5.38
N THR A 137 -21.55 17.60 -4.89
CA THR A 137 -22.74 16.97 -5.45
C THR A 137 -23.84 16.93 -4.39
N THR A 138 -25.03 17.41 -4.75
CA THR A 138 -26.20 17.43 -3.87
C THR A 138 -27.46 16.94 -4.58
N LEU A 139 -28.36 16.33 -3.82
CA LEU A 139 -29.69 15.97 -4.28
C LEU A 139 -30.64 17.13 -4.02
N TYR A 140 -31.09 17.81 -5.08
CA TYR A 140 -31.92 19.01 -4.95
C TYR A 140 -33.30 18.76 -4.32
N ASN A 141 -33.82 17.53 -4.43
CA ASN A 141 -35.14 17.15 -3.94
C ASN A 141 -35.02 16.09 -2.84
N SER A 142 -34.38 16.47 -1.73
CA SER A 142 -34.18 15.66 -0.53
C SER A 142 -35.23 15.93 0.54
#